data_AF-A0A535PMM7-F1
#
_entry.id   AF-A0A535PMM7-F1
#
_cell.length_a   1.000
_cell.length_b   1.000
_cell.length_c   1.000
_cell.angle_alpha   90.00
_cell.angle_beta   90.00
_cell.angle_gamma   90.00
#
_symmetry.space_group_name_H-M   'P 1'
#
loop_
_entity.id
_entity.type
_entity.pdbx_description
1 polymer ?
#
loop_
_entity_poly.entity_id
_entity_poly.type
_entity_poly.pdbx_seq_one_letter_code
_entity_poly.pdbx_strand_id
1 'polypeptide(L)'
;QVDDPVHQFSLVTEVATDPASAVVVVRGHLIGHTSNLTVYGYLVPHLAGSGAAQTAFFDGSRGYVNKHGLWLAVGGDTTSDQRTAGYLGRGDGYDQLHHDALSSRFRQAGPGRVTLTWKLNSGGGSWVSELAFATSRAAADGELNAIQNSGVQAVFDSYRGGWRKYTQQLSAPPGDASLFFYSAEVIKMAEDKLHPGAIVASLARPWGDTAPDDDGDVGYRKVWPRDLYHAASGLLAAGDSATAYDVLRFMGKQQKSDGSMPQNTDLNGTPVWTGQQLDETADAILLAVRLAGKASGPDIEKAASYLLSKGPATQQDRWEEASGYSPATIAAEIAALRAVERWEIATNQVVDRAVPLQDVVTQWDRSLESWTFTRTGSFGPGYYLRISPDGKPDTAEPIDIANGGGVWDQRVIVDPSFLELVRLGVRQPNDPRIVATLAVVDQQAAPDCRTWRVHGAGGGSRHALPVATAVAGRFGSTPGGAGLGGYWASYRVSPAAGLGPRRVHHPGQGDRDRNRRRPTSLRS
;
A
#
# COMPACT_ATOMS: atom_id res chain seq x y z
N GLN A 1 -3.50 10.16 19.22
CA GLN A 1 -3.31 10.31 20.67
C GLN A 1 -2.32 9.26 21.13
N VAL A 2 -1.37 9.66 21.97
CA VAL A 2 -0.40 8.77 22.62
C VAL A 2 -0.61 8.94 24.12
N ASP A 3 -0.84 7.84 24.82
CA ASP A 3 -1.04 7.83 26.27
C ASP A 3 0.21 7.34 26.98
N ASP A 4 0.66 8.10 27.97
CA ASP A 4 1.69 7.68 28.91
C ASP A 4 1.02 7.39 30.27
N PRO A 5 0.71 6.12 30.56
CA PRO A 5 0.05 5.76 31.81
C PRO A 5 0.97 5.89 33.02
N VAL A 6 2.29 5.85 32.83
CA VAL A 6 3.27 5.95 33.93
C VAL A 6 3.32 7.37 34.45
N HIS A 7 3.38 8.34 33.53
CA HIS A 7 3.45 9.76 33.85
C HIS A 7 2.07 10.45 33.84
N GLN A 8 1.00 9.70 33.56
CA GLN A 8 -0.39 10.13 33.60
C GLN A 8 -0.71 11.34 32.70
N PHE A 9 -0.15 11.36 31.50
CA PHE A 9 -0.48 12.36 30.48
C PHE A 9 -0.83 11.71 29.14
N SER A 10 -1.57 12.44 28.32
CA SER A 10 -1.85 12.10 26.93
C SER A 10 -1.37 13.21 26.01
N LEU A 11 -0.65 12.85 24.96
CA LEU A 11 -0.32 13.73 23.84
C LEU A 11 -1.36 13.53 22.73
N VAL A 12 -2.14 14.57 22.45
CA VAL A 12 -3.10 14.60 21.34
C VAL A 12 -2.54 15.48 20.24
N THR A 13 -2.51 14.95 19.02
CA THR A 13 -1.99 15.65 17.84
C THR A 13 -3.07 15.68 16.77
N GLU A 14 -3.35 16.86 16.25
CA GLU A 14 -4.15 17.09 15.05
C GLU A 14 -3.23 17.56 13.93
N VAL A 15 -3.39 17.00 12.74
CA VAL A 15 -2.59 17.35 11.56
C VAL A 15 -3.52 17.72 10.41
N ALA A 16 -3.23 18.84 9.75
CA ALA A 16 -3.89 19.24 8.51
C ALA A 16 -2.86 19.83 7.55
N THR A 17 -3.17 19.82 6.26
CA THR A 17 -2.43 20.57 5.25
C THR A 17 -3.29 21.70 4.73
N ASP A 18 -2.71 22.85 4.44
CA ASP A 18 -3.45 23.92 3.77
C ASP A 18 -3.84 23.49 2.34
N PRO A 19 -5.13 23.52 1.95
CA PRO A 19 -5.51 23.19 0.59
C PRO A 19 -4.99 24.18 -0.46
N ALA A 20 -4.62 25.41 -0.08
CA ALA A 20 -4.17 26.46 -0.99
C ALA A 20 -2.64 26.53 -1.16
N SER A 21 -1.85 25.96 -0.24
CA SER A 21 -0.39 26.10 -0.22
C SER A 21 0.31 24.84 0.31
N ALA A 22 1.63 24.75 0.11
CA ALA A 22 2.44 23.63 0.59
C ALA A 22 2.82 23.78 2.07
N VAL A 23 1.81 23.87 2.95
CA VAL A 23 2.00 24.00 4.41
C VAL A 23 1.34 22.85 5.15
N VAL A 24 2.08 22.23 6.07
CA VAL A 24 1.55 21.30 7.07
C VAL A 24 1.40 22.04 8.39
N VAL A 25 0.24 21.90 9.02
CA VAL A 25 -0.07 22.47 10.33
C VAL A 25 -0.29 21.33 11.31
N VAL A 26 0.45 21.39 12.42
CA VAL A 26 0.37 20.42 13.51
C VAL A 26 -0.06 21.16 14.76
N ARG A 27 -1.20 20.75 15.33
CA ARG A 27 -1.67 21.24 16.64
C ARG A 27 -1.46 20.13 17.66
N GLY A 28 -0.77 20.43 18.74
CA GLY A 28 -0.50 19.50 19.83
C GLY A 28 -1.17 19.95 21.12
N HIS A 29 -1.60 18.97 21.92
CA HIS A 29 -2.17 19.17 23.24
C HIS A 29 -1.62 18.14 24.23
N LEU A 30 -1.27 18.58 25.43
CA LEU A 30 -1.05 17.72 26.58
C LEU A 30 -2.27 17.76 27.51
N ILE A 31 -2.77 16.57 27.85
CA ILE A 31 -3.91 16.37 28.75
C ILE A 31 -3.45 15.55 29.95
N GLY A 32 -3.95 15.84 31.15
CA GLY A 32 -3.63 15.09 32.37
C GLY A 32 -2.58 15.79 33.24
N HIS A 33 -1.61 15.05 33.75
CA HIS A 33 -0.60 15.56 34.68
C HIS A 33 0.57 16.24 33.92
N THR A 34 0.43 17.54 33.67
CA THR A 34 1.31 18.29 32.75
C THR A 34 2.20 19.34 33.43
N SER A 35 1.98 19.65 34.71
CA SER A 35 2.58 20.79 35.42
C SER A 35 4.11 20.79 35.49
N ASN A 36 4.74 19.63 35.32
CA ASN A 36 6.20 19.46 35.33
C ASN A 36 6.77 19.01 33.99
N LEU A 37 5.97 19.00 32.92
CA LEU A 37 6.41 18.59 31.60
C LEU A 37 6.88 19.80 30.81
N THR A 38 8.00 19.65 30.10
CA THR A 38 8.44 20.60 29.08
C THR A 38 8.36 19.93 27.72
N VAL A 39 7.71 20.60 26.77
CA VAL A 39 7.54 20.08 25.42
C VAL A 39 8.59 20.69 24.48
N TYR A 40 9.21 19.84 23.66
CA TYR A 40 10.15 20.23 22.64
C TYR A 40 9.68 19.75 21.27
N GLY A 41 9.80 20.60 20.26
CA GLY A 41 9.74 20.19 18.86
C GLY A 41 11.09 19.61 18.46
N TYR A 42 11.09 18.45 17.81
CA TYR A 42 12.28 17.79 17.26
C TYR A 42 12.03 17.47 15.79
N LEU A 43 12.77 18.13 14.90
CA LEU A 43 12.63 17.98 13.45
C LEU A 43 13.88 17.30 12.88
N VAL A 44 13.67 16.17 12.22
CA VAL A 44 14.67 15.45 11.42
C VAL A 44 14.25 15.54 9.94
N PRO A 45 14.70 16.56 9.21
CA PRO A 45 14.28 16.80 7.83
C PRO A 45 15.00 15.87 6.84
N HIS A 46 14.31 15.48 5.77
CA HIS A 46 14.88 14.73 4.63
C HIS A 46 14.45 15.40 3.31
N LEU A 47 14.88 16.65 3.08
CA LEU A 47 14.57 17.37 1.84
C LEU A 47 15.20 16.70 0.62
N ALA A 48 14.51 16.78 -0.52
CA ALA A 48 14.90 16.12 -1.77
C ALA A 48 15.20 14.61 -1.58
N GLY A 49 14.37 13.93 -0.76
CA GLY A 49 14.43 12.47 -0.58
C GLY A 49 15.58 11.95 0.28
N SER A 50 16.40 12.82 0.91
CA SER A 50 17.51 12.34 1.74
C SER A 50 17.92 13.31 2.85
N GLY A 51 18.34 12.76 3.99
CA GLY A 51 18.91 13.49 5.12
C GLY A 51 20.25 14.17 4.81
N ALA A 52 20.98 13.73 3.78
CA ALA A 52 22.33 14.20 3.50
C ALA A 52 22.37 15.63 2.91
N ALA A 53 23.49 16.32 3.15
CA ALA A 53 23.84 17.62 2.57
C ALA A 53 22.82 18.76 2.79
N GLN A 54 22.08 18.72 3.91
CA GLN A 54 21.16 19.79 4.30
C GLN A 54 21.84 20.79 5.22
N THR A 55 21.43 22.05 5.16
CA THR A 55 21.79 23.07 6.15
C THR A 55 20.54 23.45 6.94
N ALA A 56 20.62 23.48 8.27
CA ALA A 56 19.55 23.91 9.14
C ALA A 56 19.99 25.06 10.05
N PHE A 57 19.12 26.04 10.28
CA PHE A 57 19.42 27.18 11.14
C PHE A 57 18.16 27.82 11.70
N PHE A 58 18.32 28.66 12.73
CA PHE A 58 17.29 29.56 13.23
C PHE A 58 17.59 31.00 12.85
N ASP A 59 16.57 31.72 12.41
CA ASP A 59 16.64 33.16 12.16
C ASP A 59 15.33 33.83 12.61
N GLY A 60 15.45 34.88 13.43
CA GLY A 60 14.32 35.48 14.13
C GLY A 60 13.53 34.44 14.94
N SER A 61 12.22 34.37 14.71
CA SER A 61 11.32 33.41 15.33
C SER A 61 11.14 32.11 14.52
N ARG A 62 11.91 31.87 13.45
CA ARG A 62 11.71 30.74 12.53
C ARG A 62 12.89 29.78 12.51
N GLY A 63 12.59 28.51 12.23
CA GLY A 63 13.57 27.50 11.86
C GLY A 63 13.59 27.32 10.35
N TYR A 64 14.75 26.99 9.78
CA TYR A 64 14.90 26.77 8.35
C TYR A 64 15.75 25.55 8.09
N VAL A 65 15.38 24.82 7.04
CA VAL A 65 16.20 23.77 6.43
C VAL A 65 16.28 24.05 4.93
N ASN A 66 17.47 23.97 4.36
CA ASN A 66 17.69 24.17 2.93
C ASN A 66 18.52 23.03 2.34
N LYS A 67 18.14 22.62 1.12
CA LYS A 67 18.93 21.74 0.24
C LYS A 67 18.57 22.03 -1.22
N HIS A 68 19.58 22.36 -2.02
CA HIS A 68 19.45 22.55 -3.47
C HIS A 68 18.28 23.45 -3.90
N GLY A 69 18.09 24.58 -3.20
CA GLY A 69 16.99 25.51 -3.50
C GLY A 69 15.62 25.08 -2.99
N LEU A 70 15.47 23.89 -2.41
CA LEU A 70 14.28 23.53 -1.62
C LEU A 70 14.43 24.05 -0.20
N TRP A 71 13.36 24.65 0.31
CA TRP A 71 13.28 25.25 1.62
C TRP A 71 12.15 24.61 2.42
N LEU A 72 12.44 24.28 3.67
CA LEU A 72 11.46 24.03 4.72
C LEU A 72 11.60 25.14 5.76
N ALA A 73 10.55 25.92 5.97
CA ALA A 73 10.47 26.88 7.06
C ALA A 73 9.55 26.34 8.17
N VAL A 74 9.97 26.51 9.42
CA VAL A 74 9.22 26.13 10.62
C VAL A 74 8.73 27.40 11.30
N GLY A 75 7.41 27.51 11.47
CA GLY A 75 6.70 28.57 12.16
C GLY A 75 5.81 28.06 13.31
N GLY A 76 4.89 28.90 13.76
CA GLY A 76 4.07 28.68 14.95
C GLY A 76 4.80 29.02 16.24
N ASP A 77 4.79 28.11 17.21
CA ASP A 77 5.37 28.30 18.55
C ASP A 77 6.90 28.06 18.60
N THR A 78 7.61 28.62 17.63
CA THR A 78 9.09 28.59 17.49
C THR A 78 9.79 29.78 18.15
N THR A 79 9.08 30.50 19.03
CA THR A 79 9.52 31.80 19.60
C THR A 79 10.46 31.69 20.80
N SER A 80 10.73 30.48 21.30
CA SER A 80 11.62 30.29 22.46
C SER A 80 13.10 30.43 22.11
N ASP A 81 13.86 31.06 23.00
CA ASP A 81 15.33 31.10 22.92
C ASP A 81 16.00 29.76 23.34
N GLN A 82 15.24 28.79 23.86
CA GLN A 82 15.74 27.44 24.14
C GLN A 82 15.63 26.59 22.86
N ARG A 83 16.62 26.72 21.98
CA ARG A 83 16.67 26.04 20.68
C ARG A 83 18.09 25.74 20.22
N THR A 84 18.26 24.72 19.38
CA THR A 84 19.52 24.35 18.75
C THR A 84 19.31 23.71 17.38
N ALA A 85 20.18 24.04 16.43
CA ALA A 85 20.43 23.22 15.26
C ALA A 85 21.51 22.18 15.61
N GLY A 86 21.43 20.96 15.08
CA GLY A 86 22.36 19.88 15.41
C GLY A 86 22.67 18.98 14.23
N TYR A 87 23.61 18.06 14.43
CA TYR A 87 23.84 16.94 13.52
C TYR A 87 23.24 15.67 14.14
N LEU A 88 22.41 14.96 13.38
CA LEU A 88 21.67 13.78 13.83
C LEU A 88 22.61 12.77 14.50
N GLY A 89 22.29 12.37 15.74
CA GLY A 89 23.06 11.41 16.55
C GLY A 89 24.47 11.86 16.95
N ARG A 90 24.76 13.16 16.87
CA ARG A 90 26.03 13.77 17.30
C ARG A 90 25.78 14.97 18.21
N GLY A 91 25.20 14.72 19.38
CA GLY A 91 24.93 15.77 20.37
C GLY A 91 23.81 16.72 19.94
N ASP A 92 22.88 16.22 19.12
CA ASP A 92 21.70 16.99 18.72
C ASP A 92 20.74 17.21 19.90
N GLY A 93 19.62 17.88 19.65
CA GLY A 93 18.68 18.15 20.73
C GLY A 93 18.06 16.90 21.36
N TYR A 94 17.96 15.79 20.62
CA TYR A 94 17.48 14.52 21.18
C TYR A 94 18.51 13.95 22.16
N ASP A 95 19.78 13.87 21.74
CA ASP A 95 20.88 13.44 22.60
C ASP A 95 21.00 14.32 23.86
N GLN A 96 20.85 15.64 23.71
CA GLN A 96 20.92 16.58 24.84
C GLN A 96 19.78 16.40 25.83
N LEU A 97 18.54 16.24 25.35
CA LEU A 97 17.36 16.09 26.22
C LEU A 97 17.34 14.73 26.92
N HIS A 98 17.99 13.71 26.38
CA HIS A 98 18.24 12.46 27.09
C HIS A 98 19.21 12.63 28.27
N HIS A 99 20.03 13.68 28.26
CA HIS A 99 20.95 14.08 29.35
C HIS A 99 20.44 15.34 30.08
N ASP A 100 19.12 15.44 30.26
CA ASP A 100 18.36 16.42 31.06
C ASP A 100 18.05 17.79 30.44
N ALA A 101 18.91 18.38 29.60
CA ALA A 101 18.69 19.76 29.14
C ALA A 101 19.27 20.10 27.77
N LEU A 102 18.59 21.02 27.08
CA LEU A 102 19.11 21.66 25.87
C LEU A 102 20.17 22.73 26.22
N SER A 103 21.38 22.27 26.55
CA SER A 103 22.50 23.09 27.01
C SER A 103 23.24 23.77 25.87
N SER A 104 23.46 23.06 24.77
CA SER A 104 24.14 23.56 23.58
C SER A 104 23.13 24.17 22.64
N ARG A 105 23.31 25.47 22.31
CA ARG A 105 22.35 26.27 21.54
C ARG A 105 22.94 26.79 20.25
N PHE A 106 23.34 25.86 19.37
CA PHE A 106 23.91 26.22 18.08
C PHE A 106 22.83 26.84 17.20
N ARG A 107 23.15 27.95 16.53
CA ARG A 107 22.21 28.65 15.65
C ARG A 107 22.07 27.97 14.28
N GLN A 108 23.06 27.18 13.88
CA GLN A 108 23.14 26.55 12.56
C GLN A 108 23.90 25.23 12.65
N ALA A 109 23.53 24.29 11.79
CA ALA A 109 24.22 23.04 11.51
C ALA A 109 24.18 22.75 10.00
N GLY A 110 25.13 21.97 9.52
CA GLY A 110 25.22 21.55 8.12
C GLY A 110 26.44 22.13 7.37
N PRO A 111 26.68 21.68 6.13
CA PRO A 111 25.89 20.69 5.40
C PRO A 111 26.00 19.29 6.02
N GLY A 112 24.91 18.53 6.10
CA GLY A 112 24.90 17.17 6.65
C GLY A 112 23.49 16.66 6.97
N ARG A 113 23.43 15.58 7.77
CA ARG A 113 22.20 15.11 8.42
C ARG A 113 21.94 15.99 9.63
N VAL A 114 21.09 16.99 9.45
CA VAL A 114 20.86 18.05 10.44
C VAL A 114 19.56 17.81 11.20
N THR A 115 19.42 18.47 12.35
CA THR A 115 18.17 18.52 13.11
C THR A 115 17.89 19.95 13.58
N LEU A 116 16.63 20.25 13.85
CA LEU A 116 16.22 21.44 14.60
C LEU A 116 15.49 20.99 15.87
N THR A 117 15.83 21.58 17.00
CA THR A 117 15.15 21.34 18.27
C THR A 117 14.85 22.65 18.96
N TRP A 118 13.62 22.83 19.43
CA TRP A 118 13.23 24.05 20.14
C TRP A 118 12.19 23.73 21.21
N LYS A 119 12.21 24.48 22.31
CA LYS A 119 11.16 24.41 23.32
C LYS A 119 9.89 25.05 22.78
N LEU A 120 8.79 24.33 22.89
CA LEU A 120 7.47 24.81 22.51
C LEU A 120 6.86 25.63 23.65
N ASN A 121 6.17 26.71 23.30
CA ASN A 121 5.42 27.52 24.27
C ASN A 121 4.13 26.80 24.68
N SER A 122 4.26 25.80 25.55
CA SER A 122 3.18 24.93 26.00
C SER A 122 2.45 25.44 27.26
N GLY A 123 2.55 26.73 27.59
CA GLY A 123 2.04 27.31 28.84
C GLY A 123 0.53 27.14 29.10
N GLY A 124 -0.25 26.77 28.08
CA GLY A 124 -1.66 26.39 28.17
C GLY A 124 -1.95 24.93 27.82
N GLY A 125 -0.94 24.05 27.84
CA GLY A 125 -1.04 22.65 27.43
C GLY A 125 -1.28 22.45 25.93
N SER A 126 -1.19 23.49 25.11
CA SER A 126 -1.48 23.45 23.66
C SER A 126 -0.44 24.26 22.89
N TRP A 127 -0.10 23.83 21.67
CA TRP A 127 0.83 24.54 20.79
C TRP A 127 0.54 24.24 19.31
N VAL A 128 1.12 25.05 18.43
CA VAL A 128 1.05 24.88 16.98
C VAL A 128 2.46 24.89 16.38
N SER A 129 2.67 24.01 15.41
CA SER A 129 3.84 24.02 14.52
C SER A 129 3.39 24.06 13.08
N GLU A 130 4.02 24.93 12.29
CA GLU A 130 3.73 25.14 10.88
C GLU A 130 4.97 24.77 10.07
N LEU A 131 4.82 23.96 9.02
CA LEU A 131 5.91 23.49 8.17
C LEU A 131 5.61 23.89 6.72
N ALA A 132 6.26 24.94 6.22
CA ALA A 132 6.09 25.44 4.86
C ALA A 132 7.20 24.96 3.94
N PHE A 133 6.83 24.38 2.80
CA PHE A 133 7.76 23.93 1.76
C PHE A 133 7.72 24.86 0.56
N ALA A 134 8.88 25.31 0.06
CA ALA A 134 8.94 26.16 -1.13
C ALA A 134 10.30 26.07 -1.85
N THR A 135 10.38 26.69 -3.03
CA THR A 135 11.61 26.81 -3.84
C THR A 135 12.44 28.06 -3.51
N SER A 136 12.02 28.85 -2.53
CA SER A 136 12.82 29.95 -1.97
C SER A 136 12.44 30.20 -0.51
N ARG A 137 13.37 30.78 0.25
CA ARG A 137 13.11 31.20 1.64
C ARG A 137 11.95 32.19 1.71
N ALA A 138 11.94 33.21 0.84
CA ALA A 138 10.91 34.25 0.82
C ALA A 138 9.51 33.67 0.53
N ALA A 139 9.42 32.68 -0.36
CA ALA A 139 8.17 31.99 -0.63
C ALA A 139 7.69 31.20 0.60
N ALA A 140 8.55 30.38 1.21
CA ALA A 140 8.20 29.65 2.43
C ALA A 140 7.78 30.61 3.57
N ASP A 141 8.47 31.76 3.69
CA ASP A 141 8.11 32.79 4.65
C ASP A 141 6.74 33.42 4.37
N GLY A 142 6.41 33.62 3.09
CA GLY A 142 5.12 34.11 2.63
C GLY A 142 3.97 33.17 2.98
N GLU A 143 4.15 31.86 2.78
CA GLU A 143 3.14 30.86 3.11
C GLU A 143 2.86 30.83 4.63
N LEU A 144 3.90 30.85 5.47
CA LEU A 144 3.73 30.92 6.93
C LEU A 144 3.00 32.21 7.36
N ASN A 145 3.35 33.35 6.76
CA ASN A 145 2.65 34.61 7.03
C ASN A 145 1.16 34.53 6.66
N ALA A 146 0.82 33.88 5.55
CA ALA A 146 -0.57 33.70 5.11
C ALA A 146 -1.37 32.84 6.10
N ILE A 147 -0.79 31.75 6.62
CA ILE A 147 -1.43 30.93 7.65
C ILE A 147 -1.61 31.73 8.95
N GLN A 148 -0.60 32.47 9.39
CA GLN A 148 -0.67 33.28 10.61
C GLN A 148 -1.72 34.40 10.51
N ASN A 149 -1.89 35.00 9.34
CA ASN A 149 -2.89 36.03 9.08
C ASN A 149 -4.33 35.46 8.99
N SER A 150 -4.50 34.29 8.37
CA SER A 150 -5.81 33.64 8.20
C SER A 150 -6.26 32.86 9.45
N GLY A 151 -5.31 32.44 10.28
CA GLY A 151 -5.54 31.68 11.49
C GLY A 151 -5.49 30.18 11.25
N VAL A 152 -4.78 29.48 12.13
CA VAL A 152 -4.58 28.02 12.13
C VAL A 152 -5.89 27.23 11.99
N GLN A 153 -6.98 27.69 12.62
CA GLN A 153 -8.27 26.98 12.56
C GLN A 153 -8.87 26.97 11.15
N ALA A 154 -8.65 28.01 10.35
CA ALA A 154 -9.13 28.07 8.98
C ALA A 154 -8.52 26.96 8.10
N VAL A 155 -7.26 26.59 8.35
CA VAL A 155 -6.60 25.46 7.67
C VAL A 155 -7.33 24.15 7.96
N PHE A 156 -7.61 23.84 9.22
CA PHE A 156 -8.33 22.62 9.61
C PHE A 156 -9.76 22.59 9.04
N ASP A 157 -10.45 23.73 9.03
CA ASP A 157 -11.81 23.82 8.51
C ASP A 157 -11.83 23.63 6.99
N SER A 158 -10.90 24.27 6.28
CA SER A 158 -10.75 24.14 4.83
C SER A 158 -10.35 22.71 4.43
N TYR A 159 -9.37 22.11 5.11
CA TYR A 159 -8.93 20.73 4.89
C TYR A 159 -10.10 19.73 5.05
N ARG A 160 -10.86 19.83 6.15
CA ARG A 160 -12.04 18.98 6.38
C ARG A 160 -13.15 19.27 5.37
N GLY A 161 -13.34 20.53 4.99
CA GLY A 161 -14.30 20.93 3.98
C GLY A 161 -14.02 20.29 2.62
N GLY A 162 -12.75 20.25 2.21
CA GLY A 162 -12.30 19.60 0.98
C GLY A 162 -12.66 18.12 0.92
N TRP A 163 -12.30 17.36 1.96
CA TRP A 163 -12.63 15.93 2.04
C TRP A 163 -14.12 15.66 2.13
N ARG A 164 -14.88 16.44 2.92
CA ARG A 164 -16.34 16.32 2.96
C ARG A 164 -16.97 16.55 1.58
N LYS A 165 -16.50 17.57 0.85
CA LYS A 165 -16.97 17.83 -0.51
C LYS A 165 -16.64 16.69 -1.47
N TYR A 166 -15.45 16.08 -1.36
CA TYR A 166 -15.06 14.92 -2.14
C TYR A 166 -15.97 13.71 -1.86
N THR A 167 -16.09 13.32 -0.60
CA THR A 167 -16.88 12.15 -0.18
C THR A 167 -18.36 12.26 -0.55
N GLN A 168 -18.94 13.46 -0.58
CA GLN A 168 -20.32 13.71 -1.03
C GLN A 168 -20.58 13.34 -2.50
N GLN A 169 -19.54 13.25 -3.32
CA GLN A 169 -19.64 12.87 -4.74
C GLN A 169 -19.57 11.35 -4.94
N LEU A 170 -19.18 10.60 -3.90
CA LEU A 170 -19.00 9.16 -3.99
C LEU A 170 -20.32 8.41 -3.80
N SER A 171 -20.43 7.26 -4.46
CA SER A 171 -21.56 6.34 -4.40
C SER A 171 -21.29 5.24 -3.37
N ALA A 172 -21.36 5.59 -2.08
CA ALA A 172 -21.12 4.64 -1.00
C ALA A 172 -22.13 3.48 -1.00
N PRO A 173 -21.69 2.25 -0.67
CA PRO A 173 -22.60 1.12 -0.50
C PRO A 173 -23.53 1.35 0.71
N PRO A 174 -24.70 0.69 0.77
CA PRO A 174 -25.57 0.77 1.93
C PRO A 174 -24.91 0.18 3.18
N GLY A 175 -25.23 0.75 4.36
CA GLY A 175 -24.69 0.31 5.65
C GLY A 175 -23.47 1.12 6.11
N ASP A 176 -22.65 0.53 6.99
CA ASP A 176 -21.40 1.16 7.42
C ASP A 176 -20.40 1.15 6.26
N ALA A 177 -20.10 2.35 5.76
CA ALA A 177 -19.20 2.60 4.65
C ALA A 177 -17.87 3.24 5.09
N SER A 178 -17.52 3.17 6.39
CA SER A 178 -16.31 3.82 6.90
C SER A 178 -15.04 3.36 6.17
N LEU A 179 -14.90 2.05 5.93
CA LEU A 179 -13.77 1.50 5.17
C LEU A 179 -13.81 1.89 3.68
N PHE A 180 -15.00 2.06 3.10
CA PHE A 180 -15.15 2.53 1.72
C PHE A 180 -14.60 3.95 1.57
N PHE A 181 -15.03 4.88 2.43
CA PHE A 181 -14.54 6.25 2.39
C PHE A 181 -13.04 6.33 2.66
N TYR A 182 -12.56 5.64 3.70
CA TYR A 182 -11.12 5.59 3.99
C TYR A 182 -10.31 5.08 2.79
N SER A 183 -10.76 4.01 2.13
CA SER A 183 -10.06 3.46 0.97
C SER A 183 -10.05 4.42 -0.22
N ALA A 184 -11.19 5.07 -0.51
CA ALA A 184 -11.26 6.06 -1.59
C ALA A 184 -10.36 7.27 -1.31
N GLU A 185 -10.36 7.78 -0.09
CA GLU A 185 -9.49 8.89 0.34
C GLU A 185 -8.01 8.50 0.26
N VAL A 186 -7.64 7.28 0.67
CA VAL A 186 -6.27 6.76 0.59
C VAL A 186 -5.77 6.69 -0.84
N ILE A 187 -6.60 6.20 -1.77
CA ILE A 187 -6.22 6.16 -3.19
C ILE A 187 -6.16 7.58 -3.75
N LYS A 188 -7.14 8.44 -3.44
CA LYS A 188 -7.20 9.81 -3.95
C LYS A 188 -6.03 10.67 -3.47
N MET A 189 -5.57 10.51 -2.23
CA MET A 189 -4.41 11.25 -1.72
C MET A 189 -3.08 10.84 -2.34
N ALA A 190 -3.01 9.66 -2.97
CA ALA A 190 -1.81 9.16 -3.63
C ALA A 190 -1.66 9.68 -5.07
N GLU A 191 -2.63 10.44 -5.59
CA GLU A 191 -2.55 11.13 -6.86
C GLU A 191 -1.63 12.35 -6.77
N ASP A 192 -0.69 12.49 -7.70
CA ASP A 192 0.15 13.66 -7.81
C ASP A 192 -0.64 14.91 -8.23
N LYS A 193 -0.28 16.05 -7.64
CA LYS A 193 -0.98 17.33 -7.87
C LYS A 193 -0.48 18.08 -9.12
N LEU A 194 0.72 17.77 -9.62
CA LEU A 194 1.31 18.40 -10.81
C LEU A 194 1.05 17.57 -12.08
N HIS A 195 0.84 16.28 -11.90
CA HIS A 195 0.57 15.30 -12.93
C HIS A 195 -0.72 14.52 -12.61
N PRO A 196 -1.91 15.14 -12.81
CA PRO A 196 -3.18 14.45 -12.60
C PRO A 196 -3.23 13.10 -13.32
N GLY A 197 -3.72 12.09 -12.62
CA GLY A 197 -3.73 10.69 -13.04
C GLY A 197 -2.51 9.87 -12.60
N ALA A 198 -1.42 10.51 -12.17
CA ALA A 198 -0.24 9.81 -11.62
C ALA A 198 -0.49 9.41 -10.17
N ILE A 199 -1.13 8.26 -9.95
CA ILE A 199 -1.35 7.69 -8.62
C ILE A 199 -0.20 6.73 -8.31
N VAL A 200 0.54 6.98 -7.24
CA VAL A 200 1.62 6.09 -6.82
C VAL A 200 1.09 4.81 -6.16
N ALA A 201 1.84 3.71 -6.26
CA ALA A 201 1.48 2.45 -5.62
C ALA A 201 1.32 2.58 -4.09
N SER A 202 2.17 3.39 -3.44
CA SER A 202 2.02 3.78 -2.04
C SER A 202 2.81 5.05 -1.70
N LEU A 203 2.29 5.84 -0.76
CA LEU A 203 3.04 6.94 -0.13
C LEU A 203 4.12 6.45 0.86
N ALA A 204 4.09 5.16 1.22
CA ALA A 204 5.03 4.55 2.14
C ALA A 204 6.33 4.13 1.45
N ARG A 205 7.40 4.03 2.25
CA ARG A 205 8.63 3.34 1.89
C ARG A 205 8.70 2.02 2.67
N PRO A 206 8.55 0.87 2.01
CA PRO A 206 8.70 -0.43 2.67
C PRO A 206 10.06 -0.53 3.37
N TRP A 207 10.06 -0.99 4.63
CA TRP A 207 11.26 -1.11 5.49
C TRP A 207 12.08 0.17 5.61
N GLY A 208 11.43 1.34 5.50
CA GLY A 208 12.11 2.64 5.54
C GLY A 208 12.81 2.96 6.87
N ASP A 209 12.55 2.18 7.92
CA ASP A 209 13.23 2.23 9.22
C ASP A 209 14.64 1.60 9.20
N THR A 210 14.90 0.71 8.24
CA THR A 210 16.19 0.01 8.07
C THR A 210 16.90 0.33 6.77
N ALA A 211 16.17 0.87 5.79
CA ALA A 211 16.73 1.23 4.49
C ALA A 211 17.65 2.48 4.58
N PRO A 212 18.73 2.54 3.79
CA PRO A 212 19.56 3.74 3.70
C PRO A 212 18.71 4.95 3.29
N ASP A 213 18.97 6.14 3.83
CA ASP A 213 18.16 7.33 3.51
C ASP A 213 18.73 8.15 2.34
N ASP A 214 19.67 7.61 1.57
CA ASP A 214 20.37 8.23 0.44
C ASP A 214 20.54 7.32 -0.79
N ASP A 215 19.82 6.20 -0.84
CA ASP A 215 19.77 5.27 -1.99
C ASP A 215 18.85 5.75 -3.14
N GLY A 216 18.37 6.99 -3.06
CA GLY A 216 17.56 7.64 -4.09
C GLY A 216 16.05 7.42 -3.92
N ASP A 217 15.30 7.77 -4.95
CA ASP A 217 13.83 7.63 -4.95
C ASP A 217 13.43 6.20 -5.33
N VAL A 218 13.68 5.28 -4.41
CA VAL A 218 13.38 3.86 -4.51
C VAL A 218 12.14 3.50 -3.70
N GLY A 219 11.34 2.57 -4.23
CA GLY A 219 10.17 2.02 -3.53
C GLY A 219 8.86 2.37 -4.22
N TYR A 220 7.79 2.48 -3.42
CA TYR A 220 6.41 2.46 -3.93
C TYR A 220 5.89 3.83 -4.37
N ARG A 221 6.73 4.88 -4.28
CA ARG A 221 6.43 6.24 -4.76
C ARG A 221 6.71 6.39 -6.26
N LYS A 222 6.24 5.39 -7.01
CA LYS A 222 6.33 5.27 -8.46
C LYS A 222 4.98 4.80 -8.98
N VAL A 223 4.78 4.92 -10.27
CA VAL A 223 3.48 4.71 -10.91
C VAL A 223 3.55 3.48 -11.80
N TRP A 224 2.88 2.40 -11.38
CA TRP A 224 2.73 1.16 -12.14
C TRP A 224 1.42 1.16 -12.92
N PRO A 225 1.41 0.82 -14.22
CA PRO A 225 0.18 0.66 -14.98
C PRO A 225 -0.85 -0.29 -14.34
N ARG A 226 -0.40 -1.41 -13.74
CA ARG A 226 -1.29 -2.36 -13.03
C ARG A 226 -1.97 -1.70 -11.83
N ASP A 227 -1.19 -1.06 -10.96
CA ASP A 227 -1.71 -0.37 -9.76
C ASP A 227 -2.64 0.78 -10.16
N LEU A 228 -2.30 1.53 -11.20
CA LEU A 228 -3.17 2.56 -11.77
C LEU A 228 -4.50 1.99 -12.27
N TYR A 229 -4.49 0.88 -13.00
CA TYR A 229 -5.71 0.23 -13.49
C TYR A 229 -6.65 -0.13 -12.34
N HIS A 230 -6.10 -0.70 -11.26
CA HIS A 230 -6.88 -1.06 -10.09
C HIS A 230 -7.35 0.15 -9.29
N ALA A 231 -6.50 1.17 -9.10
CA ALA A 231 -6.85 2.43 -8.45
C ALA A 231 -7.98 3.14 -9.20
N ALA A 232 -7.83 3.31 -10.52
CA ALA A 232 -8.84 3.92 -11.37
C ALA A 232 -10.14 3.12 -11.39
N SER A 233 -10.06 1.78 -11.46
CA SER A 233 -11.25 0.92 -11.42
C SER A 233 -11.98 1.01 -10.10
N GLY A 234 -11.26 1.09 -8.98
CA GLY A 234 -11.82 1.25 -7.63
C GLY A 234 -12.50 2.61 -7.45
N LEU A 235 -11.83 3.70 -7.84
CA LEU A 235 -12.39 5.05 -7.79
C LEU A 235 -13.57 5.22 -8.74
N LEU A 236 -13.50 4.66 -9.94
CA LEU A 236 -14.61 4.64 -10.89
C LEU A 236 -15.83 3.89 -10.30
N ALA A 237 -15.61 2.76 -9.63
CA ALA A 237 -16.68 2.05 -8.93
C ALA A 237 -17.24 2.84 -7.74
N ALA A 238 -16.41 3.64 -7.07
CA ALA A 238 -16.81 4.57 -6.03
C ALA A 238 -17.55 5.82 -6.57
N GLY A 239 -17.63 6.03 -7.88
CA GLY A 239 -18.29 7.16 -8.52
C GLY A 239 -17.35 8.30 -8.95
N ASP A 240 -16.06 8.22 -8.63
CA ASP A 240 -15.06 9.21 -9.02
C ASP A 240 -14.54 8.95 -10.44
N SER A 241 -15.37 9.30 -11.42
CA SER A 241 -15.03 9.16 -12.84
C SER A 241 -13.96 10.18 -13.29
N ALA A 242 -13.87 11.33 -12.62
CA ALA A 242 -12.92 12.38 -12.98
C ALA A 242 -11.48 11.88 -12.82
N THR A 243 -11.16 11.29 -11.68
CA THR A 243 -9.82 10.72 -11.43
C THR A 243 -9.53 9.57 -12.41
N ALA A 244 -10.51 8.73 -12.72
CA ALA A 244 -10.31 7.66 -13.71
C ALA A 244 -9.99 8.20 -15.12
N TYR A 245 -10.57 9.34 -15.52
CA TYR A 245 -10.23 10.01 -16.77
C TYR A 245 -8.83 10.62 -16.75
N ASP A 246 -8.42 11.19 -15.61
CA ASP A 246 -7.07 11.70 -15.42
C ASP A 246 -6.03 10.56 -15.52
N VAL A 247 -6.30 9.42 -14.87
CA VAL A 247 -5.47 8.21 -14.96
C VAL A 247 -5.37 7.73 -16.42
N LEU A 248 -6.47 7.70 -17.17
CA LEU A 248 -6.44 7.30 -18.57
C LEU A 248 -5.53 8.22 -19.41
N ARG A 249 -5.62 9.54 -19.20
CA ARG A 249 -4.73 10.50 -19.88
C ARG A 249 -3.27 10.29 -19.47
N PHE A 250 -3.02 9.97 -18.20
CA PHE A 250 -1.67 9.69 -17.72
C PHE A 250 -1.09 8.39 -18.32
N MET A 251 -1.88 7.31 -18.40
CA MET A 251 -1.46 6.08 -19.08
C MET A 251 -1.10 6.34 -20.55
N GLY A 252 -1.80 7.25 -21.23
CA GLY A 252 -1.43 7.69 -22.58
C GLY A 252 -0.05 8.36 -22.67
N LYS A 253 0.42 9.02 -21.59
CA LYS A 253 1.79 9.56 -21.49
C LYS A 253 2.82 8.49 -21.17
N GLN A 254 2.44 7.47 -20.39
CA GLN A 254 3.33 6.35 -20.05
C GLN A 254 3.59 5.43 -21.26
N GLN A 255 2.61 5.29 -22.15
CA GLN A 255 2.69 4.37 -23.28
C GLN A 255 3.93 4.65 -24.14
N LYS A 256 4.73 3.61 -24.38
CA LYS A 256 5.92 3.66 -25.23
C LYS A 256 5.53 3.70 -26.70
N SER A 257 6.49 4.09 -27.55
CA SER A 257 6.29 4.20 -29.00
C SER A 257 5.94 2.87 -29.68
N ASP A 258 6.33 1.73 -29.10
CA ASP A 258 6.01 0.38 -29.57
C ASP A 258 4.60 -0.09 -29.14
N GLY A 259 3.85 0.73 -28.39
CA GLY A 259 2.51 0.42 -27.89
C GLY A 259 2.49 -0.18 -26.49
N SER A 260 3.63 -0.65 -25.97
CA SER A 260 3.72 -1.25 -24.63
C SER A 260 3.65 -0.21 -23.51
N MET A 261 3.30 -0.68 -22.32
CA MET A 261 3.51 0.08 -21.09
C MET A 261 4.90 -0.25 -20.50
N PRO A 262 5.60 0.72 -19.87
CA PRO A 262 6.80 0.47 -19.07
C PRO A 262 6.42 -0.22 -17.75
N GLN A 263 7.36 -0.95 -17.13
CA GLN A 263 7.17 -1.56 -15.81
C GLN A 263 6.64 -0.57 -14.78
N ASN A 264 7.27 0.60 -14.70
CA ASN A 264 6.79 1.71 -13.90
C ASN A 264 7.39 3.01 -14.41
N THR A 265 6.84 4.12 -13.92
CA THR A 265 7.36 5.45 -14.20
C THR A 265 7.50 6.29 -12.93
N ASP A 266 8.28 7.36 -13.04
CA ASP A 266 8.17 8.48 -12.12
C ASP A 266 6.87 9.28 -12.34
N LEU A 267 6.59 10.25 -11.48
CA LEU A 267 5.34 11.04 -11.49
C LEU A 267 5.07 11.76 -12.81
N ASN A 268 6.12 12.11 -13.56
CA ASN A 268 6.00 12.78 -14.85
C ASN A 268 5.83 11.82 -16.04
N GLY A 269 5.82 10.50 -15.80
CA GLY A 269 5.73 9.47 -16.85
C GLY A 269 7.07 8.95 -17.37
N THR A 270 8.21 9.39 -16.83
CA THR A 270 9.54 8.88 -17.21
C THR A 270 9.72 7.44 -16.73
N PRO A 271 10.02 6.47 -17.60
CA PRO A 271 10.27 5.08 -17.19
C PRO A 271 11.42 4.96 -16.19
N VAL A 272 11.26 4.09 -15.17
CA VAL A 272 12.28 3.86 -14.13
C VAL A 272 12.85 2.46 -14.23
N TRP A 273 12.01 1.42 -14.15
CA TRP A 273 12.42 0.04 -14.38
C TRP A 273 12.08 -0.43 -15.80
N THR A 274 12.78 -1.45 -16.27
CA THR A 274 12.79 -1.87 -17.68
C THR A 274 12.26 -3.28 -17.92
N GLY A 275 11.73 -3.95 -16.90
CA GLY A 275 11.05 -5.23 -17.07
C GLY A 275 9.81 -5.07 -17.95
N GLN A 276 9.41 -6.15 -18.61
CA GLN A 276 8.22 -6.16 -19.44
C GLN A 276 7.13 -7.06 -18.83
N GLN A 277 6.00 -6.44 -18.52
CA GLN A 277 4.83 -7.09 -17.94
C GLN A 277 3.67 -6.96 -18.93
N LEU A 278 3.22 -8.08 -19.50
CA LEU A 278 2.16 -8.04 -20.51
C LEU A 278 0.79 -7.70 -19.88
N ASP A 279 0.58 -8.02 -18.60
CA ASP A 279 -0.62 -7.62 -17.85
C ASP A 279 -0.75 -6.10 -17.76
N GLU A 280 0.35 -5.37 -17.59
CA GLU A 280 0.33 -3.90 -17.53
C GLU A 280 -0.11 -3.24 -18.85
N THR A 281 0.28 -3.83 -19.98
CA THR A 281 -0.20 -3.39 -21.30
C THR A 281 -1.66 -3.79 -21.53
N ALA A 282 -2.06 -4.98 -21.07
CA ALA A 282 -3.44 -5.43 -21.13
C ALA A 282 -4.39 -4.57 -20.26
N ASP A 283 -3.97 -4.20 -19.05
CA ASP A 283 -4.71 -3.35 -18.12
C ASP A 283 -4.94 -1.95 -18.68
N ALA A 284 -3.94 -1.37 -19.36
CA ALA A 284 -4.08 -0.10 -20.06
C ALA A 284 -5.13 -0.17 -21.18
N ILE A 285 -5.15 -1.26 -21.96
CA ILE A 285 -6.20 -1.51 -22.97
C ILE A 285 -7.57 -1.64 -22.31
N LEU A 286 -7.69 -2.43 -21.23
CA LEU A 286 -8.96 -2.66 -20.54
C LEU A 286 -9.55 -1.36 -20.01
N LEU A 287 -8.73 -0.48 -19.42
CA LEU A 287 -9.19 0.83 -18.96
C LEU A 287 -9.58 1.72 -20.15
N ALA A 288 -8.76 1.77 -21.19
CA ALA A 288 -8.99 2.59 -22.38
C ALA A 288 -10.29 2.22 -23.11
N VAL A 289 -10.56 0.91 -23.28
CA VAL A 289 -11.81 0.43 -23.87
C VAL A 289 -13.00 0.76 -22.96
N ARG A 290 -12.88 0.53 -21.65
CA ARG A 290 -13.96 0.83 -20.69
C ARG A 290 -14.36 2.30 -20.69
N LEU A 291 -13.40 3.19 -20.93
CA LEU A 291 -13.55 4.63 -20.88
C LEU A 291 -13.49 5.28 -22.27
N ALA A 292 -13.66 4.49 -23.34
CA ALA A 292 -13.57 4.96 -24.71
C ALA A 292 -14.52 6.15 -24.95
N GLY A 293 -13.99 7.20 -25.58
CA GLY A 293 -14.72 8.45 -25.85
C GLY A 293 -14.98 9.33 -24.63
N LYS A 294 -14.47 9.00 -23.43
CA LYS A 294 -14.59 9.83 -22.22
C LYS A 294 -13.38 10.72 -21.98
N ALA A 295 -12.19 10.26 -22.33
CA ALA A 295 -10.95 11.02 -22.32
C ALA A 295 -9.96 10.45 -23.34
N SER A 296 -8.92 11.21 -23.68
CA SER A 296 -7.76 10.67 -24.40
C SER A 296 -7.01 9.68 -23.51
N GLY A 297 -6.33 8.72 -24.13
CA GLY A 297 -5.61 7.67 -23.43
C GLY A 297 -4.58 6.98 -24.33
N PRO A 298 -4.13 5.78 -23.93
CA PRO A 298 -3.27 4.94 -24.75
C PRO A 298 -3.85 4.67 -26.13
N ASP A 299 -2.97 4.52 -27.11
CA ASP A 299 -3.27 3.97 -28.43
C ASP A 299 -3.58 2.48 -28.30
N ILE A 300 -4.88 2.15 -28.36
CA ILE A 300 -5.41 0.79 -28.16
C ILE A 300 -4.86 -0.17 -29.21
N GLU A 301 -4.76 0.26 -30.47
CA GLU A 301 -4.35 -0.60 -31.59
C GLU A 301 -2.86 -0.96 -31.50
N LYS A 302 -2.00 -0.01 -31.14
CA LYS A 302 -0.58 -0.28 -30.89
C LYS A 302 -0.37 -1.19 -29.70
N ALA A 303 -1.09 -0.94 -28.59
CA ALA A 303 -1.00 -1.81 -27.41
C ALA A 303 -1.45 -3.25 -27.74
N ALA A 304 -2.55 -3.41 -28.49
CA ALA A 304 -3.02 -4.72 -28.93
C ALA A 304 -1.99 -5.39 -29.84
N SER A 305 -1.42 -4.65 -30.80
CA SER A 305 -0.38 -5.16 -31.71
C SER A 305 0.88 -5.59 -30.94
N TYR A 306 1.23 -4.87 -29.88
CA TYR A 306 2.33 -5.26 -28.99
C TYR A 306 2.05 -6.60 -28.31
N LEU A 307 0.87 -6.77 -27.69
CA LEU A 307 0.47 -8.04 -27.08
C LEU A 307 0.52 -9.21 -28.06
N LEU A 308 -0.04 -9.05 -29.26
CA LEU A 308 -0.01 -10.08 -30.31
C LEU A 308 1.41 -10.48 -30.71
N SER A 309 2.37 -9.55 -30.65
CA SER A 309 3.76 -9.79 -31.04
C SER A 309 4.63 -10.43 -29.95
N LYS A 310 4.18 -10.40 -28.69
CA LYS A 310 4.96 -10.83 -27.52
C LYS A 310 4.34 -11.98 -26.75
N GLY A 311 3.03 -11.99 -26.61
CA GLY A 311 2.30 -12.98 -25.85
C GLY A 311 2.29 -14.36 -26.50
N PRO A 312 1.83 -15.40 -25.77
CA PRO A 312 1.20 -15.33 -24.45
C PRO A 312 2.19 -15.52 -23.27
N ALA A 313 3.48 -15.64 -23.53
CA ALA A 313 4.50 -15.71 -22.48
C ALA A 313 4.98 -14.30 -22.12
N THR A 314 5.07 -13.99 -20.82
CA THR A 314 5.54 -12.69 -20.33
C THR A 314 6.99 -12.76 -19.86
N GLN A 315 7.72 -11.64 -19.93
CA GLN A 315 9.06 -11.56 -19.34
C GLN A 315 8.98 -11.54 -17.80
N GLN A 316 7.94 -10.91 -17.25
CA GLN A 316 7.64 -10.89 -15.82
C GLN A 316 6.15 -11.09 -15.59
N ASP A 317 5.80 -11.93 -14.62
CA ASP A 317 4.45 -11.94 -14.04
C ASP A 317 4.19 -10.68 -13.20
N ARG A 318 2.98 -10.55 -12.65
CA ARG A 318 2.58 -9.37 -11.87
C ARG A 318 3.38 -9.13 -10.58
N TRP A 319 4.17 -10.11 -10.17
CA TRP A 319 5.09 -10.00 -9.04
C TRP A 319 6.47 -9.51 -9.46
N GLU A 320 6.68 -9.28 -10.76
CA GLU A 320 7.88 -8.68 -11.33
C GLU A 320 9.13 -9.59 -11.24
N GLU A 321 8.94 -10.91 -11.08
CA GLU A 321 10.01 -11.82 -10.67
C GLU A 321 10.29 -12.95 -11.68
N ALA A 322 9.26 -13.47 -12.36
CA ALA A 322 9.40 -14.70 -13.14
C ALA A 322 8.84 -14.58 -14.57
N SER A 323 9.52 -15.21 -15.52
CA SER A 323 9.14 -15.25 -16.94
C SER A 323 8.43 -16.55 -17.33
N GLY A 324 7.53 -16.47 -18.31
CA GLY A 324 6.86 -17.63 -18.89
C GLY A 324 5.37 -17.46 -19.05
N TYR A 325 4.66 -18.59 -19.09
CA TYR A 325 3.21 -18.66 -19.24
C TYR A 325 2.54 -18.56 -17.87
N SER A 326 2.07 -17.36 -17.52
CA SER A 326 1.36 -17.08 -16.26
C SER A 326 -0.15 -17.14 -16.51
N PRO A 327 -0.95 -17.93 -15.75
CA PRO A 327 -2.39 -17.94 -15.91
C PRO A 327 -3.02 -16.56 -15.73
N ALA A 328 -2.46 -15.74 -14.83
CA ALA A 328 -2.98 -14.39 -14.56
C ALA A 328 -2.68 -13.42 -15.71
N THR A 329 -1.45 -13.43 -16.22
CA THR A 329 -1.06 -12.55 -17.33
C THR A 329 -1.80 -12.94 -18.61
N ILE A 330 -1.89 -14.24 -18.92
CA ILE A 330 -2.65 -14.72 -20.08
C ILE A 330 -4.14 -14.35 -19.96
N ALA A 331 -4.70 -14.37 -18.74
CA ALA A 331 -6.07 -13.92 -18.51
C ALA A 331 -6.26 -12.44 -18.87
N ALA A 332 -5.33 -11.58 -18.45
CA ALA A 332 -5.33 -10.15 -18.78
C ALA A 332 -5.23 -9.94 -20.30
N GLU A 333 -4.30 -10.62 -20.96
CA GLU A 333 -4.12 -10.49 -22.41
C GLU A 333 -5.36 -10.95 -23.19
N ILE A 334 -5.93 -12.11 -22.86
CA ILE A 334 -7.16 -12.61 -23.51
C ILE A 334 -8.32 -11.62 -23.31
N ALA A 335 -8.50 -11.10 -22.08
CA ALA A 335 -9.56 -10.15 -21.79
C ALA A 335 -9.37 -8.82 -22.53
N ALA A 336 -8.14 -8.31 -22.59
CA ALA A 336 -7.80 -7.10 -23.33
C ALA A 336 -8.09 -7.27 -24.82
N LEU A 337 -7.61 -8.34 -25.47
CA LEU A 337 -7.85 -8.56 -26.91
C LEU A 337 -9.34 -8.75 -27.23
N ARG A 338 -10.11 -9.43 -26.36
CA ARG A 338 -11.58 -9.49 -26.48
C ARG A 338 -12.23 -8.11 -26.35
N ALA A 339 -11.71 -7.26 -25.46
CA ALA A 339 -12.21 -5.90 -25.29
C ALA A 339 -11.92 -5.03 -26.53
N VAL A 340 -10.74 -5.18 -27.14
CA VAL A 340 -10.37 -4.50 -28.39
C VAL A 340 -11.30 -4.90 -29.52
N GLU A 341 -11.51 -6.20 -29.74
CA GLU A 341 -12.43 -6.68 -30.79
C GLU A 341 -13.83 -6.05 -30.66
N ARG A 342 -14.39 -6.04 -29.44
CA ARG A 342 -15.69 -5.42 -29.17
C ARG A 342 -15.68 -3.91 -29.40
N TRP A 343 -14.60 -3.25 -29.01
CA TRP A 343 -14.43 -1.81 -29.22
C TRP A 343 -14.37 -1.48 -30.72
N GLU A 344 -13.57 -2.19 -31.50
CA GLU A 344 -13.44 -1.98 -32.96
C GLU A 344 -14.77 -2.14 -33.69
N ILE A 345 -15.56 -3.17 -33.31
CA ILE A 345 -16.90 -3.38 -33.84
C ILE A 345 -17.82 -2.21 -33.46
N ALA A 346 -17.79 -1.79 -32.20
CA ALA A 346 -18.65 -0.72 -31.70
C ALA A 346 -18.31 0.66 -32.27
N THR A 347 -17.04 0.91 -32.62
CA THR A 347 -16.58 2.19 -33.18
C THR A 347 -16.44 2.18 -34.71
N ASN A 348 -16.65 1.03 -35.35
CA ASN A 348 -16.41 0.82 -36.78
C ASN A 348 -14.95 1.15 -37.18
N GLN A 349 -14.01 0.82 -36.30
CA GLN A 349 -12.55 0.98 -36.45
C GLN A 349 -11.85 -0.37 -36.59
N VAL A 350 -12.44 -1.29 -37.34
CA VAL A 350 -11.86 -2.61 -37.56
C VAL A 350 -10.52 -2.45 -38.29
N VAL A 351 -9.44 -2.84 -37.63
CA VAL A 351 -8.10 -2.82 -38.21
C VAL A 351 -7.86 -4.12 -38.95
N ASP A 352 -7.44 -4.01 -40.21
CA ASP A 352 -7.00 -5.16 -41.00
C ASP A 352 -5.71 -5.74 -40.41
N ARG A 353 -5.77 -7.00 -40.01
CA ARG A 353 -4.66 -7.73 -39.38
C ARG A 353 -4.41 -9.01 -40.16
N ALA A 354 -3.13 -9.38 -40.26
CA ALA A 354 -2.74 -10.64 -40.90
C ALA A 354 -3.40 -11.87 -40.25
N VAL A 355 -3.68 -11.80 -38.95
CA VAL A 355 -4.47 -12.80 -38.21
C VAL A 355 -5.56 -12.07 -37.43
N PRO A 356 -6.85 -12.46 -37.56
CA PRO A 356 -7.94 -11.89 -36.77
C PRO A 356 -7.71 -12.04 -35.26
N LEU A 357 -8.08 -11.02 -34.48
CA LEU A 357 -8.00 -11.05 -33.01
C LEU A 357 -8.75 -12.27 -32.44
N GLN A 358 -9.91 -12.59 -33.02
CA GLN A 358 -10.74 -13.71 -32.60
C GLN A 358 -10.01 -15.06 -32.70
N ASP A 359 -9.21 -15.25 -33.74
CA ASP A 359 -8.48 -16.50 -33.97
C ASP A 359 -7.36 -16.67 -32.93
N VAL A 360 -6.62 -15.59 -32.65
CA VAL A 360 -5.58 -15.58 -31.60
C VAL A 360 -6.19 -15.81 -30.23
N VAL A 361 -7.25 -15.08 -29.89
CA VAL A 361 -7.99 -15.25 -28.62
C VAL A 361 -8.51 -16.68 -28.48
N THR A 362 -9.07 -17.25 -29.55
CA THR A 362 -9.59 -18.63 -29.54
C THR A 362 -8.46 -19.63 -29.34
N GLN A 363 -7.32 -19.43 -30.01
CA GLN A 363 -6.15 -20.29 -29.86
C GLN A 363 -5.58 -20.23 -28.44
N TRP A 364 -5.38 -19.03 -27.90
CA TRP A 364 -4.84 -18.83 -26.55
C TRP A 364 -5.79 -19.37 -25.48
N ASP A 365 -7.09 -19.10 -25.61
CA ASP A 365 -8.10 -19.63 -24.69
C ASP A 365 -8.13 -21.16 -24.66
N ARG A 366 -8.04 -21.82 -25.83
CA ARG A 366 -7.99 -23.29 -25.92
C ARG A 366 -6.69 -23.90 -25.40
N SER A 367 -5.59 -23.17 -25.51
CA SER A 367 -4.26 -23.66 -25.16
C SER A 367 -3.86 -23.33 -23.71
N LEU A 368 -4.57 -22.42 -23.06
CA LEU A 368 -4.26 -21.90 -21.72
C LEU A 368 -3.90 -23.01 -20.72
N GLU A 369 -4.72 -24.05 -20.61
CA GLU A 369 -4.45 -25.14 -19.68
C GLU A 369 -3.28 -26.04 -20.11
N SER A 370 -3.04 -26.19 -21.43
CA SER A 370 -1.87 -26.95 -21.89
C SER A 370 -0.56 -26.27 -21.51
N TRP A 371 -0.58 -24.94 -21.31
CA TRP A 371 0.59 -24.17 -20.90
C TRP A 371 0.75 -24.04 -19.39
N THR A 372 -0.35 -24.01 -18.64
CA THR A 372 -0.34 -23.52 -17.24
C THR A 372 -0.93 -24.47 -16.19
N PHE A 373 -1.63 -25.53 -16.60
CA PHE A 373 -2.32 -26.45 -15.69
C PHE A 373 -1.57 -27.79 -15.61
N THR A 374 -0.97 -28.08 -14.46
CA THR A 374 -0.26 -29.33 -14.21
C THR A 374 -1.23 -30.45 -13.83
N ARG A 375 -0.91 -31.68 -14.23
CA ARG A 375 -1.53 -32.95 -13.85
C ARG A 375 -0.52 -33.90 -13.19
N THR A 376 0.76 -33.55 -13.17
CA THR A 376 1.83 -34.38 -12.58
C THR A 376 2.37 -33.84 -11.27
N GLY A 377 1.88 -32.68 -10.83
CA GLY A 377 2.25 -32.06 -9.55
C GLY A 377 1.76 -32.83 -8.32
N SER A 378 2.48 -32.70 -7.21
CA SER A 378 2.27 -33.52 -6.00
C SER A 378 1.11 -33.05 -5.11
N PHE A 379 0.53 -31.87 -5.33
CA PHE A 379 -0.50 -31.32 -4.43
C PHE A 379 -1.92 -31.80 -4.73
N GLY A 380 -2.15 -32.48 -5.85
CA GLY A 380 -3.48 -32.96 -6.21
C GLY A 380 -3.55 -33.47 -7.64
N PRO A 381 -4.73 -33.89 -8.10
CA PRO A 381 -4.93 -34.46 -9.44
C PRO A 381 -4.72 -33.45 -10.59
N GLY A 382 -4.72 -32.15 -10.27
CA GLY A 382 -4.28 -31.10 -11.16
C GLY A 382 -4.61 -29.70 -10.64
N TYR A 383 -3.81 -28.71 -11.03
CA TYR A 383 -3.92 -27.32 -10.58
C TYR A 383 -3.16 -26.37 -11.51
N TYR A 384 -3.54 -25.09 -11.53
CA TYR A 384 -2.73 -24.06 -12.19
C TYR A 384 -1.44 -23.79 -11.40
N LEU A 385 -0.32 -23.68 -12.11
CA LEU A 385 0.95 -23.22 -11.57
C LEU A 385 0.94 -21.69 -11.41
N ARG A 386 1.85 -21.14 -10.60
CA ARG A 386 2.13 -19.69 -10.63
C ARG A 386 2.51 -19.25 -12.04
N ILE A 387 3.47 -19.95 -12.62
CA ILE A 387 4.03 -19.68 -13.94
C ILE A 387 4.70 -20.94 -14.48
N SER A 388 4.64 -21.14 -15.79
CA SER A 388 5.27 -22.24 -16.51
C SER A 388 6.31 -21.68 -17.48
N PRO A 389 7.63 -21.82 -17.23
CA PRO A 389 8.66 -21.12 -18.01
C PRO A 389 8.63 -21.44 -19.50
N ASP A 390 8.44 -22.72 -19.86
CA ASP A 390 8.50 -23.21 -21.24
C ASP A 390 7.12 -23.64 -21.79
N GLY A 391 6.05 -23.39 -21.03
CA GLY A 391 4.69 -23.77 -21.41
C GLY A 391 4.43 -25.27 -21.31
N LYS A 392 5.24 -26.02 -20.56
CA LYS A 392 5.05 -27.46 -20.31
C LYS A 392 4.82 -27.70 -18.81
N PRO A 393 3.59 -27.53 -18.29
CA PRO A 393 3.32 -27.53 -16.85
C PRO A 393 3.48 -28.92 -16.19
N ASP A 394 3.67 -29.97 -16.97
CA ASP A 394 3.86 -31.34 -16.49
C ASP A 394 5.33 -31.78 -16.39
N THR A 395 6.28 -30.96 -16.85
CA THR A 395 7.72 -31.25 -16.76
C THR A 395 8.33 -30.72 -15.47
N ALA A 396 9.44 -31.35 -15.07
CA ALA A 396 10.28 -30.81 -14.01
C ALA A 396 11.11 -29.65 -14.58
N GLU A 397 10.68 -28.42 -14.32
CA GLU A 397 11.38 -27.20 -14.75
C GLU A 397 11.77 -26.40 -13.51
N PRO A 398 13.07 -26.07 -13.30
CA PRO A 398 13.51 -25.28 -12.17
C PRO A 398 13.16 -23.80 -12.35
N ILE A 399 12.59 -23.18 -11.31
CA ILE A 399 12.38 -21.74 -11.19
C ILE A 399 13.21 -21.24 -10.02
N ASP A 400 14.07 -20.26 -10.27
CA ASP A 400 14.77 -19.51 -9.22
C ASP A 400 13.82 -18.45 -8.66
N ILE A 401 13.38 -18.64 -7.42
CA ILE A 401 12.50 -17.70 -6.73
C ILE A 401 13.34 -16.53 -6.23
N ALA A 402 12.96 -15.33 -6.66
CA ALA A 402 13.59 -14.08 -6.28
C ALA A 402 13.70 -13.88 -4.75
N ASN A 403 14.49 -12.88 -4.35
CA ASN A 403 14.70 -12.54 -2.94
C ASN A 403 15.31 -13.68 -2.10
N GLY A 404 16.12 -14.53 -2.72
CA GLY A 404 16.75 -15.68 -2.05
C GLY A 404 15.77 -16.81 -1.71
N GLY A 405 14.64 -16.91 -2.42
CA GLY A 405 13.66 -17.97 -2.23
C GLY A 405 14.14 -19.35 -2.65
N GLY A 406 15.23 -19.42 -3.43
CA GLY A 406 15.87 -20.66 -3.86
C GLY A 406 15.25 -21.24 -5.13
N VAL A 407 15.81 -22.37 -5.58
CA VAL A 407 15.40 -23.02 -6.84
C VAL A 407 14.41 -24.16 -6.55
N TRP A 408 13.26 -24.12 -7.21
CA TRP A 408 12.17 -25.08 -7.01
C TRP A 408 11.62 -25.59 -8.33
N ASP A 409 11.07 -26.80 -8.34
CA ASP A 409 10.30 -27.32 -9.47
C ASP A 409 9.04 -26.46 -9.66
N GLN A 410 8.72 -26.05 -10.90
CA GLN A 410 7.53 -25.25 -11.21
C GLN A 410 6.24 -25.84 -10.62
N ARG A 411 6.14 -27.18 -10.50
CA ARG A 411 4.94 -27.88 -10.04
C ARG A 411 4.69 -27.76 -8.55
N VAL A 412 5.66 -27.28 -7.77
CA VAL A 412 5.46 -27.01 -6.33
C VAL A 412 5.21 -25.53 -6.03
N ILE A 413 5.08 -24.69 -7.07
CA ILE A 413 4.85 -23.25 -6.92
C ILE A 413 3.43 -22.92 -7.38
N VAL A 414 2.56 -22.61 -6.42
CA VAL A 414 1.16 -22.21 -6.66
C VAL A 414 0.95 -20.77 -6.23
N ASP A 415 0.01 -20.08 -6.88
CA ASP A 415 -0.25 -18.66 -6.63
C ASP A 415 -1.74 -18.36 -6.80
N PRO A 416 -2.39 -17.62 -5.87
CA PRO A 416 -3.81 -17.25 -5.98
C PRO A 416 -4.15 -16.36 -7.19
N SER A 417 -3.16 -15.84 -7.91
CA SER A 417 -3.31 -15.01 -9.12
C SER A 417 -4.08 -15.71 -10.24
N PHE A 418 -4.16 -17.05 -10.25
CA PHE A 418 -5.00 -17.78 -11.21
C PHE A 418 -6.47 -17.34 -11.17
N LEU A 419 -6.94 -16.76 -10.06
CA LEU A 419 -8.29 -16.21 -9.93
C LEU A 419 -8.56 -15.03 -10.88
N GLU A 420 -7.53 -14.42 -11.48
CA GLU A 420 -7.71 -13.46 -12.58
C GLU A 420 -8.43 -14.08 -13.78
N LEU A 421 -8.27 -15.39 -14.01
CA LEU A 421 -9.05 -16.12 -15.02
C LEU A 421 -10.55 -15.94 -14.81
N VAL A 422 -11.00 -15.92 -13.55
CA VAL A 422 -12.40 -15.72 -13.19
C VAL A 422 -12.76 -14.24 -13.19
N ARG A 423 -11.94 -13.38 -12.55
CA ARG A 423 -12.19 -11.94 -12.44
C ARG A 423 -12.39 -11.29 -13.82
N LEU A 424 -11.59 -11.71 -14.80
CA LEU A 424 -11.59 -11.18 -16.16
C LEU A 424 -12.52 -11.96 -17.12
N GLY A 425 -13.27 -12.94 -16.62
CA GLY A 425 -14.26 -13.67 -17.41
C GLY A 425 -13.67 -14.63 -18.45
N VAL A 426 -12.44 -15.09 -18.27
CA VAL A 426 -11.78 -16.10 -19.11
C VAL A 426 -12.24 -17.52 -18.74
N ARG A 427 -12.51 -17.76 -17.45
CA ARG A 427 -13.09 -19.01 -16.92
C ARG A 427 -14.28 -18.72 -16.01
N GLN A 428 -15.16 -19.70 -15.88
CA GLN A 428 -16.29 -19.61 -14.96
C GLN A 428 -15.83 -19.88 -13.51
N PRO A 429 -16.44 -19.25 -12.50
CA PRO A 429 -16.09 -19.49 -11.09
C PRO A 429 -16.20 -20.97 -10.66
N ASN A 430 -17.09 -21.73 -11.28
CA ASN A 430 -17.33 -23.15 -10.98
C ASN A 430 -16.60 -24.12 -11.93
N ASP A 431 -15.66 -23.64 -12.75
CA ASP A 431 -14.81 -24.51 -13.57
C ASP A 431 -14.07 -25.51 -12.64
N PRO A 432 -14.13 -26.83 -12.91
CA PRO A 432 -13.49 -27.83 -12.07
C PRO A 432 -12.01 -27.58 -11.82
N ARG A 433 -11.30 -26.97 -12.79
CA ARG A 433 -9.87 -26.64 -12.70
C ARG A 433 -9.63 -25.46 -11.74
N ILE A 434 -10.52 -24.48 -11.73
CA ILE A 434 -10.50 -23.36 -10.79
C ILE A 434 -10.72 -23.87 -9.36
N VAL A 435 -11.74 -24.70 -9.15
CA VAL A 435 -12.07 -25.27 -7.83
C VAL A 435 -10.94 -26.18 -7.32
N ALA A 436 -10.37 -27.01 -8.19
CA ALA A 436 -9.23 -27.87 -7.83
C ALA A 436 -7.99 -27.06 -7.43
N THR A 437 -7.68 -26.00 -8.18
CA THR A 437 -6.55 -25.11 -7.86
C THR A 437 -6.78 -24.34 -6.56
N LEU A 438 -8.01 -23.89 -6.31
CA LEU A 438 -8.37 -23.25 -5.05
C LEU A 438 -8.11 -24.18 -3.87
N ALA A 439 -8.56 -25.44 -3.94
CA ALA A 439 -8.29 -26.42 -2.88
C ALA A 439 -6.79 -26.64 -2.62
N VAL A 440 -5.96 -26.63 -3.67
CA VAL A 440 -4.50 -26.73 -3.54
C VAL A 440 -3.92 -25.49 -2.87
N VAL A 441 -4.27 -24.29 -3.33
CA VAL A 441 -3.82 -23.02 -2.74
C VAL A 441 -4.26 -22.93 -1.26
N ASP A 442 -5.49 -23.33 -0.96
CA ASP A 442 -6.06 -23.48 0.39
C ASP A 442 -5.21 -24.37 1.30
N GLN A 443 -4.80 -25.54 0.78
CA GLN A 443 -3.98 -26.49 1.50
C GLN A 443 -2.56 -25.97 1.77
N GLN A 444 -1.99 -25.16 0.86
CA GLN A 444 -0.64 -24.62 1.01
C GLN A 444 -0.59 -23.34 1.86
N ALA A 445 -1.73 -22.73 2.21
CA ALA A 445 -1.75 -21.61 3.14
C ALA A 445 -1.50 -22.04 4.59
N ALA A 446 -1.03 -21.10 5.39
CA ALA A 446 -0.83 -21.33 6.82
C ALA A 446 -2.17 -21.68 7.51
N PRO A 447 -2.20 -22.66 8.43
CA PRO A 447 -3.37 -22.93 9.25
C PRO A 447 -3.81 -21.63 9.95
N ASP A 448 -5.10 -21.30 9.90
CA ASP A 448 -5.74 -20.11 10.46
C ASP A 448 -5.65 -18.80 9.65
N CYS A 449 -5.02 -18.82 8.47
CA CYS A 449 -5.03 -17.68 7.55
C CYS A 449 -6.25 -17.72 6.61
N ARG A 450 -7.12 -16.70 6.66
CA ARG A 450 -8.03 -16.36 5.53
C ARG A 450 -7.33 -15.50 4.46
N THR A 451 -6.01 -15.62 4.39
CA THR A 451 -5.12 -14.78 3.59
C THR A 451 -4.11 -15.67 2.88
N TRP A 452 -3.96 -15.48 1.58
CA TRP A 452 -3.02 -16.23 0.77
C TRP A 452 -1.62 -15.65 0.87
N ARG A 453 -0.62 -16.52 0.91
CA ARG A 453 0.77 -16.11 0.71
C ARG A 453 1.08 -16.18 -0.79
N VAL A 454 1.81 -15.19 -1.24
CA VAL A 454 2.50 -15.24 -2.53
C VAL A 454 3.92 -15.68 -2.24
N HIS A 455 4.45 -16.59 -3.05
CA HIS A 455 5.85 -16.99 -2.94
C HIS A 455 6.77 -15.89 -3.50
N GLY A 456 7.00 -14.85 -2.70
CA GLY A 456 8.06 -13.86 -2.84
C GLY A 456 8.57 -13.55 -1.43
N ALA A 457 9.78 -13.97 -1.08
CA ALA A 457 10.32 -13.76 0.25
C ALA A 457 10.88 -12.34 0.37
N GLY A 458 10.00 -11.33 0.39
CA GLY A 458 10.40 -9.95 0.71
C GLY A 458 11.26 -9.95 1.98
N GLY A 459 12.45 -9.34 1.86
CA GLY A 459 13.54 -9.44 2.82
C GLY A 459 13.08 -9.37 4.28
N GLY A 460 13.55 -10.33 5.09
CA GLY A 460 13.59 -10.21 6.55
C GLY A 460 12.25 -10.17 7.32
N SER A 461 11.08 -10.18 6.70
CA SER A 461 9.80 -10.11 7.43
C SER A 461 8.94 -11.37 7.27
N ARG A 462 8.65 -12.04 8.39
CA ARG A 462 7.74 -13.19 8.52
C ARG A 462 6.25 -12.82 8.32
N HIS A 463 5.88 -11.89 7.46
CA HIS A 463 4.48 -11.48 7.27
C HIS A 463 4.09 -11.41 5.80
N ALA A 464 2.94 -12.00 5.50
CA ALA A 464 2.33 -12.09 4.17
C ALA A 464 1.84 -10.72 3.70
N LEU A 465 2.05 -10.39 2.42
CA LEU A 465 1.30 -9.34 1.75
C LEU A 465 -0.13 -9.86 1.47
N PRO A 466 -1.20 -9.12 1.84
CA PRO A 466 -2.54 -9.48 1.43
C PRO A 466 -2.69 -9.29 -0.09
N VAL A 467 -2.96 -10.38 -0.81
CA VAL A 467 -3.53 -10.28 -2.16
C VAL A 467 -5.01 -10.01 -2.01
N ALA A 468 -5.42 -8.78 -2.33
CA ALA A 468 -6.83 -8.47 -2.56
C ALA A 468 -7.22 -8.93 -3.97
N THR A 469 -7.70 -10.17 -4.10
CA THR A 469 -8.65 -10.50 -5.18
C THR A 469 -10.04 -10.32 -4.58
N ALA A 470 -10.78 -9.32 -5.08
CA ALA A 470 -12.15 -9.07 -4.65
C ALA A 470 -13.06 -10.24 -5.04
N VAL A 471 -13.15 -11.24 -4.16
CA VAL A 471 -14.27 -12.17 -4.07
C VAL A 471 -14.70 -12.13 -2.61
N ALA A 472 -15.94 -11.70 -2.38
CA ALA A 472 -16.51 -11.33 -1.08
C ALA A 472 -16.04 -12.20 0.10
N GLY A 473 -15.24 -11.60 1.00
CA GLY A 473 -14.78 -12.20 2.24
C GLY A 473 -14.79 -11.16 3.36
N ARG A 474 -15.52 -11.45 4.43
CA ARG A 474 -15.70 -10.58 5.61
C ARG A 474 -14.35 -10.33 6.31
N PHE A 475 -13.97 -9.06 6.47
CA PHE A 475 -12.82 -8.64 7.28
C PHE A 475 -13.11 -8.81 8.78
N GLY A 476 -12.24 -9.52 9.50
CA GLY A 476 -12.25 -9.57 10.95
C GLY A 476 -11.32 -8.51 11.53
N SER A 477 -11.88 -7.53 12.24
CA SER A 477 -11.13 -6.64 13.12
C SER A 477 -10.97 -7.28 14.49
N THR A 478 -9.85 -7.03 15.16
CA THR A 478 -9.81 -6.98 16.63
C THR A 478 -9.05 -5.72 17.04
N PRO A 479 -9.58 -4.91 17.99
CA PRO A 479 -8.94 -3.66 18.42
C PRO A 479 -8.12 -3.82 19.71
N GLY A 480 -7.05 -3.02 19.80
CA GLY A 480 -6.56 -2.44 21.06
C GLY A 480 -5.42 -3.16 21.79
N GLY A 481 -4.33 -2.41 22.05
CA GLY A 481 -3.30 -2.77 23.02
C GLY A 481 -1.99 -2.02 22.79
N ALA A 482 -1.84 -0.84 23.39
CA ALA A 482 -0.62 -0.04 23.37
C ALA A 482 0.53 -0.73 24.14
N GLY A 483 1.76 -0.58 23.65
CA GLY A 483 2.97 -0.96 24.39
C GLY A 483 4.17 -1.19 23.47
N LEU A 484 5.10 -0.24 23.49
CA LEU A 484 6.42 -0.31 22.86
C LEU A 484 7.21 -1.55 23.32
N GLY A 485 8.05 -2.08 22.43
CA GLY A 485 9.08 -3.08 22.74
C GLY A 485 8.87 -4.40 22.01
N GLY A 486 9.78 -4.72 21.10
CA GLY A 486 9.66 -5.82 20.14
C GLY A 486 9.36 -7.18 20.78
N TYR A 487 8.51 -7.95 20.10
CA TYR A 487 8.37 -9.38 20.34
C TYR A 487 8.14 -10.13 19.03
N TRP A 488 9.10 -11.00 18.73
CA TRP A 488 8.89 -12.24 18.01
C TRP A 488 7.92 -13.12 18.82
N ALA A 489 6.88 -13.65 18.17
CA ALA A 489 6.15 -14.81 18.70
C ALA A 489 5.74 -15.74 17.56
N SER A 490 6.54 -16.77 17.36
CA SER A 490 6.11 -18.01 16.70
C SER A 490 5.24 -18.81 17.67
N TYR A 491 3.99 -19.07 17.33
CA TYR A 491 3.21 -20.10 18.01
C TYR A 491 3.50 -21.46 17.36
N ARG A 492 4.14 -22.35 18.12
CA ARG A 492 4.12 -23.80 17.88
C ARG A 492 3.02 -24.41 18.74
N VAL A 493 2.18 -25.25 18.16
CA VAL A 493 1.51 -26.32 18.89
C VAL A 493 1.76 -27.61 18.12
N SER A 494 2.49 -28.54 18.73
CA SER A 494 2.64 -29.92 18.24
C SER A 494 1.42 -30.76 18.64
N PRO A 495 1.13 -31.85 17.90
CA PRO A 495 -0.20 -32.42 17.81
C PRO A 495 -0.48 -33.55 18.82
N ALA A 496 -1.78 -33.87 18.92
CA ALA A 496 -2.41 -35.13 19.37
C ALA A 496 -2.99 -35.19 20.79
N ALA A 497 -4.33 -35.23 20.85
CA ALA A 497 -5.17 -36.30 21.41
C ALA A 497 -6.64 -35.82 21.23
N GLY A 498 -7.52 -36.48 20.47
CA GLY A 498 -8.01 -37.83 20.72
C GLY A 498 -9.51 -37.73 21.06
N LEU A 499 -10.35 -38.35 20.21
CA LEU A 499 -11.81 -38.34 20.22
C LEU A 499 -12.46 -38.82 21.54
N GLY A 500 -13.64 -38.29 21.89
CA GLY A 500 -14.60 -38.98 22.78
C GLY A 500 -15.80 -38.13 23.23
N PRO A 501 -17.04 -38.68 23.35
CA PRO A 501 -18.25 -38.00 22.90
C PRO A 501 -19.14 -37.35 23.98
N ARG A 502 -20.00 -36.46 23.47
CA ARG A 502 -21.19 -35.80 24.06
C ARG A 502 -21.87 -36.51 25.24
N ARG A 503 -22.25 -35.73 26.27
CA ARG A 503 -23.53 -35.90 26.97
C ARG A 503 -24.20 -34.55 27.25
N VAL A 504 -25.48 -34.52 26.91
CA VAL A 504 -26.50 -33.51 27.21
C VAL A 504 -26.96 -33.70 28.66
N HIS A 505 -27.16 -32.63 29.42
CA HIS A 505 -28.12 -32.65 30.55
C HIS A 505 -28.74 -31.26 30.81
N HIS A 506 -30.07 -31.24 30.81
CA HIS A 506 -30.94 -30.20 31.37
C HIS A 506 -31.03 -30.33 32.91
N PRO A 507 -31.53 -29.29 33.61
CA PRO A 507 -31.36 -29.11 35.06
C PRO A 507 -32.48 -29.76 35.88
N GLY A 508 -32.19 -30.13 37.13
CA GLY A 508 -33.20 -30.55 38.09
C GLY A 508 -32.64 -31.02 39.45
N GLN A 509 -32.97 -30.25 40.48
CA GLN A 509 -32.95 -30.47 41.94
C GLN A 509 -32.79 -31.91 42.48
N GLY A 510 -32.11 -32.04 43.63
CA GLY A 510 -32.17 -33.27 44.45
C GLY A 510 -31.18 -33.36 45.60
N ASP A 511 -31.54 -32.69 46.70
CA ASP A 511 -31.15 -32.78 48.11
C ASP A 511 -30.35 -34.00 48.66
N ARG A 512 -29.48 -33.68 49.65
CA ARG A 512 -29.06 -34.41 50.87
C ARG A 512 -27.83 -35.34 50.93
N ASP A 513 -26.82 -34.78 51.62
CA ASP A 513 -26.18 -35.24 52.86
C ASP A 513 -25.45 -36.58 52.96
N ARG A 514 -24.15 -36.49 53.26
CA ARG A 514 -23.52 -37.25 54.37
C ARG A 514 -22.38 -36.46 55.03
N ASN A 515 -22.52 -36.19 56.33
CA ASN A 515 -21.39 -36.08 57.23
C ASN A 515 -21.74 -36.60 58.64
N ARG A 516 -20.97 -37.60 59.09
CA ARG A 516 -20.57 -37.97 60.46
C ARG A 516 -21.65 -38.20 61.54
N ARG A 517 -21.67 -39.44 62.10
CA ARG A 517 -21.04 -39.79 63.41
C ARG A 517 -21.12 -41.30 63.70
N ARG A 518 -20.09 -41.79 64.39
CA ARG A 518 -19.82 -43.14 64.95
C ARG A 518 -20.78 -43.48 66.15
N PRO A 519 -20.55 -44.58 66.93
CA PRO A 519 -20.59 -46.02 66.65
C PRO A 519 -21.45 -46.78 67.71
N THR A 520 -21.22 -48.09 67.83
CA THR A 520 -21.53 -49.06 68.92
C THR A 520 -22.73 -50.02 68.80
N SER A 521 -22.35 -51.30 68.63
CA SER A 521 -22.86 -52.54 69.23
C SER A 521 -24.32 -52.96 69.09
N LEU A 522 -24.53 -53.89 68.16
CA LEU A 522 -25.13 -55.24 68.32
C LEU A 522 -26.02 -55.50 69.55
N ARG A 523 -27.30 -55.82 69.27
CA ARG A 523 -27.98 -57.05 69.69
C ARG A 523 -29.13 -57.36 68.70
N SER A 524 -29.29 -58.66 68.44
CA SER A 524 -30.22 -59.40 67.54
C SER A 524 -30.08 -59.15 66.05
#